data_AF-A0A640VNY6-F1
#
_entry.id   AF-A0A640VNY6-F1
#
_cell.length_a   1.000
_cell.length_b   1.000
_cell.length_c   1.000
_cell.angle_alpha   90.00
_cell.angle_beta   90.00
_cell.angle_gamma   90.00
#
_symmetry.space_group_name_H-M   'P 1'
#
loop_
_entity.id
_entity.type
_entity.pdbx_description
1 polymer ?
#
loop_
_entity_poly.entity_id
_entity_poly.type
_entity_poly.pdbx_seq_one_letter_code
_entity_poly.pdbx_strand_id
1 'polypeptide(L)' 'MKEIMLAFAAMAVIAVGANFALKEAGFSAAEQGSGEAVRLD' A
#
# COMPACT_ATOMS: atom_id res chain seq x y z
N MET A 1 20.57 11.11 -7.43
CA MET A 1 20.15 10.70 -6.06
C MET A 1 18.89 11.41 -5.60
N LYS A 2 18.67 12.68 -5.99
CA LYS A 2 17.46 13.46 -5.65
C LYS A 2 16.20 12.87 -6.30
N GLU A 3 16.35 12.33 -7.49
CA GLU A 3 15.32 11.73 -8.32
C GLU A 3 14.80 10.43 -7.68
N ILE A 4 15.72 9.64 -7.12
CA ILE A 4 15.39 8.42 -6.38
C ILE A 4 14.62 8.78 -5.10
N MET A 5 15.08 9.79 -4.36
CA MET A 5 14.38 10.28 -3.16
C MET A 5 12.99 10.84 -3.49
N LEU A 6 12.85 11.54 -4.62
CA LEU A 6 11.56 12.02 -5.11
C LEU A 6 10.61 10.85 -5.44
N ALA A 7 11.11 9.80 -6.08
CA ALA A 7 10.33 8.61 -6.39
C ALA A 7 9.83 7.92 -5.11
N PHE A 8 10.69 7.77 -4.10
CA PHE A 8 10.28 7.23 -2.79
C PHE A 8 9.23 8.10 -2.10
N ALA A 9 9.41 9.43 -2.13
CA ALA A 9 8.44 10.36 -1.56
C ALA A 9 7.08 10.27 -2.28
N ALA A 10 7.08 10.20 -3.62
CA ALA A 10 5.87 10.03 -4.41
C ALA A 10 5.16 8.71 -4.08
N MET A 11 5.90 7.60 -3.99
CA MET A 11 5.35 6.31 -3.59
C MET A 11 4.72 6.34 -2.20
N ALA A 12 5.38 6.98 -1.22
CA ALA A 12 4.85 7.13 0.13
C ALA A 12 3.53 7.92 0.15
N VAL A 13 3.47 9.03 -0.59
CA VAL A 13 2.24 9.84 -0.70
C VAL A 13 1.10 9.03 -1.34
N ILE A 14 1.39 8.31 -2.42
CA ILE A 14 0.37 7.48 -3.11
C ILE A 14 -0.12 6.36 -2.19
N ALA A 15 0.78 5.66 -1.50
CA ALA A 15 0.41 4.55 -0.62
C ALA A 15 -0.50 5.01 0.54
N VAL A 16 -0.12 6.11 1.21
CA VAL A 16 -0.92 6.68 2.30
C VAL A 16 -2.25 7.20 1.78
N GLY A 17 -2.24 7.96 0.68
CA GLY A 17 -3.45 8.51 0.06
C GLY A 17 -4.43 7.42 -0.38
N ALA A 18 -3.93 6.34 -0.99
CA ALA A 18 -4.75 5.21 -1.41
C ALA A 18 -5.39 4.49 -0.22
N ASN A 19 -4.64 4.26 0.87
CA ASN A 19 -5.19 3.62 2.07
C ASN A 19 -6.40 4.39 2.64
N PHE A 20 -6.27 5.72 2.76
CA PHE A 20 -7.37 6.57 3.25
C PHE A 20 -8.51 6.69 2.24
N ALA A 21 -8.20 6.92 0.96
CA ALA A 21 -9.21 7.08 -0.07
C ALA A 21 -10.03 5.80 -0.30
N LEU A 22 -9.39 4.63 -0.30
CA LEU A 22 -10.06 3.34 -0.42
C LEU A 22 -10.93 3.06 0.80
N LYS A 23 -10.43 3.33 2.01
CA LYS A 23 -11.20 3.19 3.24
C LYS A 23 -12.46 4.07 3.24
N GLU A 24 -12.34 5.33 2.83
CA GLU A 24 -13.48 6.26 2.73
C GLU A 24 -14.47 5.86 1.64
N ALA A 25 -13.98 5.36 0.50
CA ALA A 25 -14.81 4.85 -0.59
C ALA A 25 -15.55 3.53 -0.24
N GLY A 26 -15.41 3.03 0.99
CA GLY A 26 -16.05 1.79 1.44
C GLY A 26 -15.41 0.52 0.85
N PHE A 27 -14.24 0.64 0.22
CA PHE A 27 -13.46 -0.54 -0.15
C PHE A 27 -12.93 -1.16 1.14
N SER A 28 -13.18 -2.46 1.31
CA SER A 28 -12.43 -3.26 2.27
C SER A 28 -11.00 -3.37 1.75
N ALA A 29 -10.18 -2.36 2.06
CA ALA A 29 -8.74 -2.51 2.12
C ALA A 29 -8.44 -3.41 3.33
N ALA A 30 -8.97 -4.64 3.31
CA ALA A 30 -8.51 -5.67 4.21
C ALA A 30 -7.00 -5.71 4.02
N GLU A 31 -6.24 -5.55 5.11
CA GLU A 31 -4.82 -5.86 5.08
C GLU A 31 -4.68 -7.28 4.55
N GLN A 32 -4.42 -7.42 3.25
CA GLN A 32 -3.90 -8.65 2.67
C GLN A 32 -2.43 -8.71 3.08
N GLY A 33 -2.19 -8.71 4.40
CA GLY A 33 -0.98 -9.29 4.95
C GLY A 33 -0.91 -10.69 4.39
N SER A 34 0.29 -11.11 4.01
CA SER A 34 0.58 -12.49 3.68
C SER A 34 0.26 -13.35 4.91
N GLY A 35 -1.01 -13.70 5.10
CA GLY A 35 -1.42 -14.68 6.08
C GLY A 35 -0.82 -16.01 5.67
N GLU A 36 -0.68 -16.93 6.62
CA GLU A 36 -0.22 -18.33 6.46
C GLU A 36 -0.99 -19.15 5.41
N ALA A 37 -1.85 -18.55 4.60
CA ALA A 37 -2.69 -19.21 3.60
C ALA A 37 -1.94 -19.67 2.34
N VAL A 38 -0.63 -19.43 2.22
CA VAL A 38 0.20 -20.00 1.16
C VAL A 38 1.31 -20.84 1.79
N ARG A 39 0.93 -22.00 2.32
CA ARG A 39 1.89 -23.08 2.55
C ARG A 39 2.23 -23.69 1.20
N LEU A 40 3.39 -23.31 0.65
CA LEU A 40 4.06 -24.08 -0.42
C LEU A 40 4.79 -25.24 0.26
N ASP A 41 4.02 -26.23 0.71
CA ASP A 41 4.54 -27.59 0.86
C ASP A 41 4.25 -28.35 -0.45
#